data_AF-A0A1E3KWK3-F1
#
_entry.id   AF-A0A1E3KWK3-F1
#
_cell.length_a   1.000
_cell.length_b   1.000
_cell.length_c   1.000
_cell.angle_alpha   90.00
_cell.angle_beta   90.00
_cell.angle_gamma   90.00
#
_symmetry.space_group_name_H-M   'P 1'
#
loop_
_entity.id
_entity.type
_entity.pdbx_description
1 polymer ?
#
loop_
_entity_poly.entity_id
_entity_poly.type
_entity_poly.pdbx_seq_one_letter_code
_entity_poly.pdbx_strand_id
1 'polypeptide(L)'
;MSEKTMIDVKNISKLYKLYLKPADRLKEALNPFKKKYHNDYMALNNISFEVKQKEIVGILGTNGSGKSTILKIITGLLTPTSGSVNVNGKISALLELGAGFNQELTGIENIYLNGTMMNLSKEEIDFKLQQILDFADIGDFVYQPVKTYSSGMFARLAFAVAINVEPDILIVDEALAVGDMFFQEKCYEKMKQMVQNGATILFVSHSLSAIRNFCSRAVWIEKGILREQGPADEICEKYKYFIEQKEAKTLAKSSDIQDSEDQFEVKLNNKIFMKSIKLNKDILMTGEDLLFTISLGFREKELKYGIGLIIYNEKGDIVTLFNTIRDDIELNQPYSMFNISIKNNDFLEGKYFISVHISDEMAMYAYDRNDYISEFRVISKKNLRGLPISEGYFRCKHQWEILD
;
A
#
# COMPACT_ATOMS: atom_id res chain seq x y z
N MET A 1 22.57 -13.67 -24.18
CA MET A 1 23.22 -12.38 -23.85
C MET A 1 22.83 -12.04 -22.43
N SER A 2 23.78 -11.73 -21.55
CA SER A 2 23.47 -11.31 -20.17
C SER A 2 22.72 -9.99 -20.18
N GLU A 3 21.58 -9.93 -19.49
CA GLU A 3 20.79 -8.70 -19.33
C GLU A 3 21.64 -7.60 -18.68
N LYS A 4 21.60 -6.37 -19.24
CA LYS A 4 22.37 -5.22 -18.75
C LYS A 4 21.86 -4.79 -17.38
N THR A 5 22.74 -4.71 -16.38
CA THR A 5 22.41 -4.17 -15.05
C THR A 5 22.37 -2.64 -15.09
N MET A 6 21.25 -2.05 -14.66
CA MET A 6 21.01 -0.60 -14.65
C MET A 6 21.26 0.02 -13.28
N ILE A 7 20.92 -0.70 -12.20
CA ILE A 7 21.25 -0.33 -10.82
C ILE A 7 21.93 -1.53 -10.16
N ASP A 8 23.08 -1.32 -9.55
CA ASP A 8 23.84 -2.32 -8.82
C ASP A 8 24.14 -1.81 -7.40
N VAL A 9 23.40 -2.33 -6.43
CA VAL A 9 23.53 -2.00 -5.01
C VAL A 9 24.36 -3.08 -4.33
N LYS A 10 25.52 -2.72 -3.77
CA LYS A 10 26.44 -3.66 -3.13
C LYS A 10 26.76 -3.27 -1.69
N ASN A 11 26.31 -4.12 -0.77
CA ASN A 11 26.64 -4.11 0.65
C ASN A 11 26.40 -2.73 1.30
N ILE A 12 25.32 -2.07 0.89
CA ILE A 12 24.99 -0.73 1.37
C ILE A 12 24.57 -0.79 2.83
N SER A 13 25.27 -0.01 3.66
CA SER A 13 24.86 0.29 5.02
C SER A 13 24.76 1.80 5.22
N LYS A 14 23.79 2.21 6.04
CA LYS A 14 23.59 3.61 6.41
C LYS A 14 23.33 3.73 7.90
N LEU A 15 24.22 4.47 8.55
CA LEU A 15 24.17 4.76 9.97
C LEU A 15 23.96 6.26 10.18
N TYR A 16 22.95 6.61 10.98
CA TYR A 16 22.66 7.96 11.41
C TYR A 16 23.11 8.16 12.85
N LYS A 17 23.76 9.30 13.10
CA LYS A 17 24.13 9.73 14.45
C LYS A 17 22.98 10.50 15.05
N LEU A 18 22.30 9.93 16.03
CA LEU A 18 21.21 10.57 16.77
C LEU A 18 21.77 11.26 18.01
N TYR A 19 21.73 12.59 18.01
CA TYR A 19 22.12 13.41 19.17
C TYR A 19 20.87 13.81 19.95
N LEU A 20 20.94 13.73 21.29
CA LEU A 20 19.83 14.16 22.16
C LEU A 20 19.63 15.68 22.13
N LYS A 21 20.74 16.44 22.01
CA LYS A 21 20.73 17.90 21.92
C LYS A 21 21.68 18.35 20.80
N PRO A 22 21.37 19.43 20.05
CA PRO A 22 22.27 19.98 19.04
C PRO A 22 23.68 20.32 19.60
N ALA A 23 23.74 20.79 20.85
CA ALA A 23 25.00 21.10 21.54
C ALA A 23 25.92 19.87 21.72
N ASP A 24 25.36 18.66 21.78
CA ASP A 24 26.14 17.44 21.96
C ASP A 24 26.95 17.08 20.72
N ARG A 25 26.49 17.51 19.52
CA ARG A 25 27.27 17.42 18.29
C ARG A 25 28.54 18.27 18.35
N LEU A 26 28.44 19.49 18.88
CA LEU A 26 29.59 20.38 19.07
C LEU A 26 30.53 19.83 20.15
N LYS A 27 29.99 19.38 21.28
CA LYS A 27 30.77 18.75 22.35
C LYS A 27 31.55 17.54 21.83
N GLU A 28 30.94 16.69 21.02
CA GLU A 28 31.60 15.53 20.42
C GLU A 28 32.72 15.95 19.45
N ALA A 29 32.46 16.92 18.58
CA ALA A 29 33.45 17.40 17.61
C ALA A 29 34.69 18.03 18.28
N LEU A 30 34.49 18.71 19.42
CA LEU A 30 35.55 19.38 20.17
C LEU A 30 36.16 18.50 21.28
N ASN A 31 35.66 17.28 21.51
CA ASN A 31 36.17 16.43 22.60
C ASN A 31 37.50 15.77 22.18
N PRO A 32 38.63 16.11 22.84
CA PRO A 32 39.94 15.57 22.49
C PRO A 32 40.06 14.06 22.74
N PHE A 33 39.19 13.48 23.57
CA PHE A 33 39.16 12.05 23.89
C PHE A 33 38.18 11.24 23.02
N LYS A 34 37.66 11.81 21.92
CA LYS A 34 36.72 11.17 20.97
C LYS A 34 35.51 10.52 21.64
N LYS A 35 35.06 11.06 22.78
CA LYS A 35 33.87 10.57 23.48
C LYS A 35 32.65 10.74 22.57
N LYS A 36 31.93 9.64 22.31
CA LYS A 36 30.67 9.67 21.57
C LYS A 36 29.56 10.26 22.44
N TYR A 37 28.83 11.23 21.91
CA TYR A 37 27.63 11.81 22.51
C TYR A 37 26.37 11.57 21.63
N HIS A 38 26.51 10.77 20.57
CA HIS A 38 25.39 10.26 19.77
C HIS A 38 25.11 8.79 20.06
N ASN A 39 23.88 8.39 19.76
CA ASN A 39 23.50 7.00 19.55
C ASN A 39 23.51 6.68 18.05
N ASP A 40 24.04 5.51 17.70
CA ASP A 40 24.07 5.03 16.33
C ASP A 40 22.71 4.40 15.97
N TYR A 41 22.04 4.93 14.94
CA TYR A 41 20.82 4.34 14.36
C TYR A 41 21.13 3.75 12.99
N MET A 42 21.06 2.43 12.89
CA MET A 42 21.29 1.70 11.65
C MET A 42 20.02 1.71 10.79
N ALA A 43 19.97 2.58 9.79
CA ALA A 43 18.84 2.67 8.87
C ALA A 43 18.89 1.61 7.77
N LEU A 44 20.09 1.25 7.30
CA LEU A 44 20.33 0.17 6.33
C LEU A 44 21.54 -0.63 6.78
N ASN A 45 21.49 -1.94 6.60
CA ASN A 45 22.53 -2.87 7.02
C ASN A 45 22.77 -3.92 5.92
N ASN A 46 23.88 -3.75 5.21
CA ASN A 46 24.42 -4.70 4.24
C ASN A 46 23.41 -5.13 3.15
N ILE A 47 22.72 -4.16 2.54
CA ILE A 47 21.74 -4.40 1.48
C ILE A 47 22.45 -4.58 0.13
N SER A 48 22.10 -5.66 -0.58
CA SER A 48 22.63 -5.95 -1.92
C SER A 48 21.54 -6.45 -2.87
N PHE A 49 21.33 -5.77 -3.99
CA PHE A 49 20.44 -6.20 -5.07
C PHE A 49 20.81 -5.50 -6.37
N GLU A 50 20.38 -6.08 -7.48
CA GLU A 50 20.58 -5.53 -8.82
C GLU A 50 19.21 -5.25 -9.45
N VAL A 51 19.13 -4.29 -10.37
CA VAL A 51 17.96 -4.01 -11.21
C VAL A 51 18.43 -4.02 -12.65
N LYS A 52 17.79 -4.83 -13.49
CA LYS A 52 18.18 -5.03 -14.88
C LYS A 52 17.40 -4.13 -15.83
N GLN A 53 17.94 -3.94 -17.03
CA GLN A 53 17.28 -3.15 -18.06
C GLN A 53 15.92 -3.76 -18.44
N LYS A 54 14.92 -2.90 -18.68
CA LYS A 54 13.53 -3.30 -19.02
C LYS A 54 12.82 -4.09 -17.91
N GLU A 55 13.30 -3.96 -16.67
CA GLU A 55 12.68 -4.58 -15.49
C GLU A 55 11.84 -3.54 -14.73
N ILE A 56 10.70 -3.99 -14.18
CA ILE A 56 9.98 -3.26 -13.14
C ILE A 56 10.18 -4.02 -11.83
N VAL A 57 10.83 -3.37 -10.86
CA VAL A 57 11.17 -3.94 -9.55
C VAL A 57 10.44 -3.20 -8.45
N GLY A 58 9.67 -3.93 -7.66
CA GLY A 58 9.00 -3.42 -6.46
C GLY A 58 9.94 -3.37 -5.26
N ILE A 59 9.91 -2.32 -4.46
CA ILE A 59 10.48 -2.32 -3.09
C ILE A 59 9.34 -2.28 -2.09
N LEU A 60 9.30 -3.26 -1.19
CA LEU A 60 8.28 -3.39 -0.16
C LEU A 60 8.88 -3.54 1.24
N GLY A 61 8.09 -3.21 2.25
CA GLY A 61 8.52 -3.15 3.65
C GLY A 61 7.68 -2.19 4.48
N THR A 62 7.69 -2.36 5.80
CA THR A 62 6.90 -1.48 6.68
C THR A 62 7.43 -0.05 6.71
N ASN A 63 6.66 0.86 7.31
CA ASN A 63 7.14 2.22 7.61
C ASN A 63 8.43 2.14 8.44
N GLY A 64 9.39 3.01 8.10
CA GLY A 64 10.70 3.02 8.75
C GLY A 64 11.60 1.83 8.41
N SER A 65 11.26 1.00 7.41
CA SER A 65 12.13 -0.13 7.04
C SER A 65 13.40 0.25 6.28
N GLY A 66 13.47 1.50 5.78
CA GLY A 66 14.65 2.02 5.06
C GLY A 66 14.43 2.25 3.56
N LYS A 67 13.22 2.04 3.01
CA LYS A 67 12.90 2.24 1.58
C LYS A 67 13.33 3.62 1.06
N SER A 68 12.84 4.70 1.65
CA SER A 68 13.21 6.06 1.22
C SER A 68 14.71 6.35 1.38
N THR A 69 15.37 5.75 2.38
CA THR A 69 16.82 5.88 2.58
C THR A 69 17.59 5.22 1.44
N ILE A 70 17.22 4.00 1.03
CA ILE A 70 17.90 3.32 -0.09
C ILE A 70 17.62 4.02 -1.42
N LEU A 71 16.41 4.54 -1.63
CA LEU A 71 16.09 5.35 -2.82
C LEU A 71 16.94 6.61 -2.89
N LYS A 72 17.09 7.35 -1.78
CA LYS A 72 17.97 8.53 -1.71
C LYS A 72 19.43 8.21 -1.98
N ILE A 73 19.89 7.00 -1.63
CA ILE A 73 21.25 6.55 -1.96
C ILE A 73 21.37 6.25 -3.46
N ILE A 74 20.38 5.55 -4.04
CA ILE A 74 20.36 5.25 -5.49
C ILE A 74 20.31 6.52 -6.32
N THR A 75 19.56 7.54 -5.89
CA THR A 75 19.50 8.84 -6.58
C THR A 75 20.71 9.74 -6.35
N GLY A 76 21.64 9.35 -5.47
CA GLY A 76 22.80 10.17 -5.11
C GLY A 76 22.51 11.33 -4.16
N LEU A 77 21.27 11.48 -3.67
CA LEU A 77 20.90 12.49 -2.67
C LEU A 77 21.48 12.20 -1.28
N LEU A 78 21.89 10.95 -1.02
CA LEU A 78 22.44 10.52 0.25
C LEU A 78 23.66 9.62 0.05
N THR A 79 24.79 9.96 0.65
CA THR A 79 25.97 9.10 0.65
C THR A 79 25.79 7.93 1.62
N PRO A 80 26.07 6.67 1.24
CA PRO A 80 26.07 5.54 2.17
C PRO A 80 27.19 5.66 3.19
N THR A 81 27.06 4.96 4.33
CA THR A 81 28.15 4.85 5.32
C THR A 81 29.21 3.85 4.86
N SER A 82 28.78 2.76 4.23
CA SER A 82 29.64 1.76 3.60
C SER A 82 28.92 1.10 2.42
N GLY A 83 29.69 0.41 1.57
CA GLY A 83 29.19 -0.20 0.33
C GLY A 83 29.27 0.75 -0.86
N SER A 84 28.72 0.33 -1.99
CA SER A 84 28.73 1.09 -3.24
C SER A 84 27.43 0.92 -4.00
N VAL A 85 27.01 1.97 -4.70
CA VAL A 85 25.89 1.93 -5.65
C VAL A 85 26.41 2.41 -7.01
N ASN A 86 26.17 1.61 -8.05
CA ASN A 86 26.46 1.98 -9.42
C ASN A 86 25.14 2.11 -10.19
N VAL A 87 25.00 3.21 -10.93
CA VAL A 87 23.81 3.53 -11.72
C VAL A 87 24.25 3.79 -13.16
N ASN A 88 23.65 3.09 -14.12
CA ASN A 88 23.99 3.15 -15.53
C ASN A 88 22.90 3.84 -16.35
N GLY A 89 22.79 5.16 -16.26
CA GLY A 89 21.83 5.95 -17.05
C GLY A 89 21.31 7.17 -16.30
N LYS A 90 20.43 7.95 -16.96
CA LYS A 90 19.73 9.09 -16.35
C LYS A 90 18.60 8.58 -15.45
N ILE A 91 18.61 9.02 -14.19
CA ILE A 91 17.52 8.78 -13.25
C ILE A 91 16.53 9.95 -13.30
N SER A 92 15.24 9.64 -13.41
CA SER A 92 14.15 10.53 -12.98
C SER A 92 13.52 9.92 -11.74
N ALA A 93 13.40 10.69 -10.65
CA ALA A 93 12.93 10.16 -9.37
C ALA A 93 11.78 11.01 -8.82
N LEU A 94 10.62 10.38 -8.66
CA LEU A 94 9.41 10.95 -8.08
C LEU A 94 9.37 10.71 -6.56
N LEU A 95 10.48 10.99 -5.87
CA LEU A 95 10.59 10.85 -4.40
C LEU A 95 9.92 12.01 -3.67
N GLU A 96 10.06 13.21 -4.24
CA GLU A 96 9.47 14.44 -3.76
C GLU A 96 8.76 15.03 -4.96
N LEU A 97 7.44 14.80 -5.02
CA LEU A 97 6.60 15.22 -6.14
C LEU A 97 6.77 16.74 -6.35
N GLY A 98 7.10 17.15 -7.58
CA GLY A 98 7.37 18.55 -7.90
C GLY A 98 8.65 19.10 -7.28
N ALA A 99 9.59 18.26 -6.84
CA ALA A 99 10.94 18.70 -6.52
C ALA A 99 11.54 19.42 -7.74
N GLY A 100 11.97 20.67 -7.54
CA GLY A 100 12.43 21.55 -8.61
C GLY A 100 11.34 22.48 -9.15
N PHE A 101 10.08 22.36 -8.71
CA PHE A 101 9.05 23.33 -9.04
C PHE A 101 9.24 24.61 -8.21
N ASN A 102 9.12 25.75 -8.87
CA ASN A 102 8.99 27.04 -8.24
C ASN A 102 7.51 27.43 -8.19
N GLN A 103 6.99 27.59 -6.97
CA GLN A 103 5.58 27.88 -6.72
C GLN A 103 5.12 29.22 -7.28
N GLU A 104 6.04 30.17 -7.48
CA GLU A 104 5.75 31.49 -8.05
C GLU A 104 5.68 31.47 -9.59
N LEU A 105 6.22 30.44 -10.23
CA LEU A 105 6.19 30.28 -11.68
C LEU A 105 4.92 29.57 -12.15
N THR A 106 4.53 29.83 -13.39
CA THR A 106 3.43 29.14 -14.07
C THR A 106 3.73 27.67 -14.30
N GLY A 107 2.71 26.87 -14.63
CA GLY A 107 2.91 25.46 -15.01
C GLY A 107 3.86 25.31 -16.19
N ILE A 108 3.71 26.14 -17.22
CA ILE A 108 4.61 26.14 -18.39
C ILE A 108 6.05 26.44 -17.99
N GLU A 109 6.29 27.50 -17.23
CA GLU A 109 7.64 27.86 -16.80
C GLU A 109 8.27 26.75 -15.94
N ASN A 110 7.47 26.06 -15.11
CA ASN A 110 7.92 24.91 -14.36
C ASN A 110 8.28 23.71 -15.25
N ILE A 111 7.55 23.47 -16.35
CA ILE A 111 7.91 22.45 -17.35
C ILE A 111 9.32 22.74 -17.91
N TYR A 112 9.59 23.98 -18.33
CA TYR A 112 10.91 24.36 -18.86
C TYR A 112 12.01 24.26 -17.80
N LEU A 113 11.75 24.74 -16.58
CA LEU A 113 12.70 24.69 -15.48
C LEU A 113 13.12 23.24 -15.18
N ASN A 114 12.15 22.34 -15.05
CA ASN A 114 12.41 20.94 -14.72
C ASN A 114 13.04 20.19 -15.89
N GLY A 115 12.59 20.42 -17.12
CA GLY A 115 13.22 19.84 -18.31
C GLY A 115 14.71 20.22 -18.40
N THR A 116 15.02 21.49 -18.14
CA THR A 116 16.41 22.00 -18.12
C THR A 116 17.23 21.34 -17.00
N MET A 117 16.67 21.18 -15.79
CA MET A 117 17.33 20.46 -14.69
C MET A 117 17.62 19.00 -15.03
N MET A 118 16.78 18.38 -15.87
CA MET A 118 16.97 17.02 -16.39
C MET A 118 17.86 16.97 -17.65
N ASN A 119 18.55 18.07 -17.96
CA ASN A 119 19.49 18.21 -19.07
C ASN A 119 18.84 18.02 -20.45
N LEU A 120 17.61 18.50 -20.61
CA LEU A 120 16.96 18.67 -21.91
C LEU A 120 17.26 20.06 -22.47
N SER A 121 17.48 20.14 -23.78
CA SER A 121 17.51 21.39 -24.54
C SER A 121 16.11 22.00 -24.63
N LYS A 122 16.06 23.30 -24.93
CA LYS A 122 14.77 23.99 -25.12
C LYS A 122 13.97 23.35 -26.25
N GLU A 123 14.63 22.98 -27.33
CA GLU A 123 14.00 22.36 -28.50
C GLU A 123 13.39 20.99 -28.17
N GLU A 124 14.05 20.19 -27.32
CA GLU A 124 13.49 18.92 -26.82
C GLU A 124 12.26 19.13 -25.93
N ILE A 125 12.28 20.19 -25.10
CA ILE A 125 11.14 20.56 -24.25
C ILE A 125 9.97 21.03 -25.13
N ASP A 126 10.22 21.90 -26.11
CA ASP A 126 9.22 22.40 -27.06
C ASP A 126 8.52 21.23 -27.78
N PHE A 127 9.29 20.24 -28.23
CA PHE A 127 8.76 19.04 -28.89
C PHE A 127 7.85 18.19 -27.98
N LYS A 128 8.14 18.17 -26.67
CA LYS A 128 7.41 17.38 -25.66
C LYS A 128 6.30 18.16 -24.97
N LEU A 129 6.25 19.48 -25.14
CA LEU A 129 5.38 20.38 -24.37
C LEU A 129 3.92 19.98 -24.47
N GLN A 130 3.39 19.80 -25.69
CA GLN A 130 1.98 19.44 -25.88
C GLN A 130 1.65 18.09 -25.24
N GLN A 131 2.54 17.09 -25.37
CA GLN A 131 2.36 15.78 -24.75
C GLN A 131 2.32 15.87 -23.22
N ILE A 132 3.12 16.75 -22.62
CA ILE A 132 3.11 16.98 -21.17
C ILE A 132 1.78 17.62 -20.75
N LEU A 133 1.31 18.64 -21.48
CA LEU A 133 0.06 19.34 -21.17
C LEU A 133 -1.15 18.41 -21.30
N ASP A 134 -1.22 17.63 -22.39
CA ASP A 134 -2.28 16.65 -22.65
C ASP A 134 -2.29 15.53 -21.61
N PHE A 135 -1.12 15.09 -21.15
CA PHE A 135 -1.02 14.08 -20.11
C PHE A 135 -1.46 14.64 -18.74
N ALA A 136 -1.01 15.85 -18.39
CA ALA A 136 -1.37 16.50 -17.13
C ALA A 136 -2.88 16.77 -17.04
N ASP A 137 -3.52 17.13 -18.16
CA ASP A 137 -4.97 17.30 -18.25
C ASP A 137 -5.49 18.29 -17.17
N ILE A 138 -4.82 19.44 -17.06
CA ILE A 138 -5.17 20.52 -16.12
C ILE A 138 -5.68 21.79 -16.84
N GLY A 139 -5.95 21.71 -18.15
CA GLY A 139 -6.51 22.80 -18.96
C GLY A 139 -5.70 24.09 -18.89
N ASP A 140 -6.40 25.23 -18.89
CA ASP A 140 -5.78 26.57 -18.91
C ASP A 140 -5.06 26.96 -17.62
N PHE A 141 -5.15 26.15 -16.56
CA PHE A 141 -4.41 26.42 -15.32
C PHE A 141 -2.89 26.36 -15.53
N VAL A 142 -2.41 25.74 -16.61
CA VAL A 142 -0.98 25.71 -16.99
C VAL A 142 -0.37 27.12 -17.12
N TYR A 143 -1.19 28.13 -17.41
CA TYR A 143 -0.79 29.53 -17.51
C TYR A 143 -0.84 30.29 -16.18
N GLN A 144 -1.28 29.64 -15.10
CA GLN A 144 -1.35 30.22 -13.75
C GLN A 144 -0.17 29.75 -12.88
N PRO A 145 0.27 30.58 -11.91
CA PRO A 145 1.28 30.18 -10.94
C PRO A 145 0.91 28.90 -10.20
N VAL A 146 1.87 27.99 -10.05
CA VAL A 146 1.64 26.65 -9.49
C VAL A 146 1.15 26.70 -8.03
N LYS A 147 1.46 27.75 -7.27
CA LYS A 147 0.91 27.95 -5.91
C LYS A 147 -0.62 28.02 -5.85
N THR A 148 -1.28 28.28 -6.97
CA THR A 148 -2.75 28.32 -7.06
C THR A 148 -3.38 26.96 -7.35
N TYR A 149 -2.56 25.93 -7.62
CA TYR A 149 -3.04 24.62 -8.01
C TYR A 149 -3.58 23.86 -6.81
N SER A 150 -4.59 23.02 -7.05
CA SER A 150 -4.91 21.95 -6.10
C SER A 150 -3.75 20.96 -6.01
N SER A 151 -3.69 20.18 -4.93
CA SER A 151 -2.71 19.11 -4.77
C SER A 151 -2.75 18.10 -5.92
N GLY A 152 -3.94 17.81 -6.46
CA GLY A 152 -4.12 16.93 -7.62
C GLY A 152 -3.56 17.52 -8.91
N MET A 153 -3.80 18.80 -9.19
CA MET A 153 -3.25 19.47 -10.39
C MET A 153 -1.73 19.56 -10.32
N PHE A 154 -1.20 19.90 -9.14
CA PHE A 154 0.24 19.92 -8.89
C PHE A 154 0.87 18.55 -9.16
N ALA A 155 0.26 17.49 -8.62
CA ALA A 155 0.70 16.12 -8.81
C ALA A 155 0.66 15.69 -10.28
N ARG A 156 -0.45 15.97 -10.97
CA ARG A 156 -0.64 15.66 -12.38
C ARG A 156 0.45 16.28 -13.24
N LEU A 157 0.72 17.58 -13.05
CA LEU A 157 1.77 18.28 -13.81
C LEU A 157 3.17 17.75 -13.47
N ALA A 158 3.50 17.57 -12.20
CA ALA A 158 4.79 17.04 -11.77
C ALA A 158 5.07 15.65 -12.36
N PHE A 159 4.06 14.78 -12.36
CA PHE A 159 4.15 13.46 -12.95
C PHE A 159 4.28 13.51 -14.47
N ALA A 160 3.46 14.36 -15.13
CA ALA A 160 3.50 14.54 -16.58
C ALA A 160 4.88 14.98 -17.08
N VAL A 161 5.54 15.90 -16.37
CA VAL A 161 6.91 16.32 -16.68
C VAL A 161 7.88 15.15 -16.51
N ALA A 162 7.88 14.50 -15.34
CA ALA A 162 8.85 13.46 -15.01
C ALA A 162 8.80 12.26 -15.95
N ILE A 163 7.60 11.89 -16.44
CA ILE A 163 7.41 10.71 -17.28
C ILE A 163 7.69 10.96 -18.77
N ASN A 164 7.54 12.21 -19.25
CA ASN A 164 7.77 12.54 -20.67
C ASN A 164 9.24 12.93 -20.98
N VAL A 165 10.08 13.09 -19.95
CA VAL A 165 11.53 13.30 -20.09
C VAL A 165 12.28 12.04 -20.56
N GLU A 166 11.60 10.88 -20.63
CA GLU A 166 12.15 9.60 -21.14
C GLU A 166 13.47 9.18 -20.45
N PRO A 167 13.48 9.03 -19.11
CA PRO A 167 14.65 8.55 -18.37
C PRO A 167 15.01 7.09 -18.70
N ASP A 168 16.29 6.75 -18.53
CA ASP A 168 16.75 5.35 -18.54
C ASP A 168 16.21 4.57 -17.33
N ILE A 169 16.09 5.26 -16.19
CA ILE A 169 15.64 4.73 -14.91
C ILE A 169 14.59 5.68 -14.31
N LEU A 170 13.38 5.18 -14.09
CA LEU A 170 12.32 5.89 -13.37
C LEU A 170 12.19 5.30 -11.97
N ILE A 171 12.31 6.15 -10.95
CA ILE A 171 12.02 5.79 -9.56
C ILE A 171 10.70 6.41 -9.18
N VAL A 172 9.78 5.58 -8.72
CA VAL A 172 8.44 6.00 -8.36
C VAL A 172 8.18 5.64 -6.92
N ASP A 173 8.05 6.67 -6.07
CA ASP A 173 7.62 6.49 -4.68
C ASP A 173 6.08 6.47 -4.60
N GLU A 174 5.56 6.26 -3.40
CA GLU A 174 4.11 6.19 -3.07
C GLU A 174 3.28 7.41 -3.54
N ALA A 175 3.94 8.46 -4.03
CA ALA A 175 3.36 9.62 -4.68
C ALA A 175 2.45 9.29 -5.89
N LEU A 176 2.52 8.09 -6.47
CA LEU A 176 1.54 7.64 -7.48
C LEU A 176 0.11 7.55 -6.95
N ALA A 177 -0.09 7.49 -5.63
CA ALA A 177 -1.43 7.53 -5.04
C ALA A 177 -2.09 8.92 -5.13
N VAL A 178 -1.35 9.95 -5.53
CA VAL A 178 -1.87 11.32 -5.65
C VAL A 178 -2.50 11.51 -7.03
N GLY A 179 -3.83 11.49 -7.08
CA GLY A 179 -4.62 11.64 -8.31
C GLY A 179 -5.88 10.78 -8.26
N ASP A 180 -6.79 11.01 -9.20
CA ASP A 180 -7.96 10.15 -9.40
C ASP A 180 -7.57 8.79 -10.04
N MET A 181 -8.48 7.81 -9.96
CA MET A 181 -8.24 6.45 -10.47
C MET A 181 -7.92 6.42 -11.97
N PHE A 182 -8.52 7.32 -12.76
CA PHE A 182 -8.31 7.40 -14.20
C PHE A 182 -6.91 7.93 -14.54
N PHE A 183 -6.43 8.92 -13.80
CA PHE A 183 -5.05 9.42 -13.93
C PHE A 183 -4.03 8.36 -13.50
N GLN A 184 -4.29 7.62 -12.42
CA GLN A 184 -3.42 6.51 -12.02
C GLN A 184 -3.31 5.43 -13.10
N GLU A 185 -4.41 5.06 -13.75
CA GLU A 185 -4.42 4.12 -14.88
C GLU A 185 -3.55 4.63 -16.04
N LYS A 186 -3.71 5.91 -16.44
CA LYS A 186 -2.84 6.56 -17.45
C LYS A 186 -1.36 6.49 -17.07
N CYS A 187 -1.02 6.71 -15.80
CA CYS A 187 0.35 6.61 -15.29
C CYS A 187 0.90 5.18 -15.44
N TYR A 188 0.12 4.16 -15.08
CA TYR A 188 0.53 2.77 -15.22
C TYR A 188 0.74 2.35 -16.68
N GLU A 189 -0.16 2.75 -17.57
CA GLU A 189 -0.01 2.48 -19.02
C GLU A 189 1.24 3.12 -19.59
N LYS A 190 1.49 4.39 -19.26
CA LYS A 190 2.69 5.11 -19.72
C LYS A 190 3.97 4.47 -19.18
N MET A 191 3.99 4.04 -17.91
CA MET A 191 5.12 3.30 -17.34
C MET A 191 5.39 1.97 -18.07
N LYS A 192 4.34 1.21 -18.42
CA LYS A 192 4.48 -0.01 -19.23
C LYS A 192 5.09 0.29 -20.61
N GLN A 193 4.65 1.35 -21.28
CA GLN A 193 5.20 1.78 -22.57
C GLN A 193 6.68 2.16 -22.46
N MET A 194 7.07 2.88 -21.40
CA MET A 194 8.48 3.25 -21.18
C MET A 194 9.38 2.03 -21.03
N VAL A 195 8.92 1.01 -20.30
CA VAL A 195 9.67 -0.23 -20.12
C VAL A 195 9.82 -0.98 -21.44
N GLN A 196 8.75 -1.05 -22.24
CA GLN A 196 8.81 -1.60 -23.60
C GLN A 196 9.85 -0.86 -24.47
N ASN A 197 9.94 0.47 -24.30
CA ASN A 197 10.89 1.33 -25.01
C ASN A 197 12.33 1.28 -24.46
N GLY A 198 12.61 0.52 -23.39
CA GLY A 198 13.97 0.33 -22.88
C GLY A 198 14.25 0.87 -21.48
N ALA A 199 13.31 1.61 -20.89
CA ALA A 199 13.47 2.16 -19.54
C ALA A 199 13.35 1.07 -18.46
N THR A 200 13.83 1.38 -17.27
CA THR A 200 13.78 0.51 -16.09
C THR A 200 13.05 1.23 -14.97
N ILE A 201 12.22 0.54 -14.21
CA ILE A 201 11.40 1.17 -13.16
C ILE A 201 11.69 0.54 -11.80
N LEU A 202 11.96 1.40 -10.83
CA LEU A 202 11.99 1.04 -9.42
C LEU A 202 10.73 1.60 -8.76
N PHE A 203 9.82 0.74 -8.37
CA PHE A 203 8.50 1.10 -7.86
C PHE A 203 8.40 0.82 -6.36
N VAL A 204 8.05 1.83 -5.57
CA VAL A 204 7.85 1.69 -4.13
C VAL A 204 6.38 1.90 -3.81
N SER A 205 5.78 0.91 -3.16
CA SER A 205 4.37 0.95 -2.81
C SER A 205 4.07 0.13 -1.57
N HIS A 206 3.11 0.59 -0.78
CA HIS A 206 2.46 -0.21 0.25
C HIS A 206 1.33 -1.10 -0.29
N SER A 207 0.92 -0.92 -1.54
CA SER A 207 -0.11 -1.75 -2.18
C SER A 207 0.49 -3.02 -2.75
N LEU A 208 0.22 -4.16 -2.08
CA LEU A 208 0.65 -5.47 -2.57
C LEU A 208 0.04 -5.81 -3.93
N SER A 209 -1.21 -5.41 -4.18
CA SER A 209 -1.86 -5.63 -5.47
C SER A 209 -1.16 -4.86 -6.59
N ALA A 210 -0.73 -3.62 -6.35
CA ALA A 210 0.03 -2.85 -7.32
C ALA A 210 1.39 -3.51 -7.61
N ILE A 211 2.12 -3.95 -6.58
CA ILE A 211 3.41 -4.63 -6.80
C ILE A 211 3.22 -5.93 -7.58
N ARG A 212 2.23 -6.78 -7.24
CA ARG A 212 1.95 -8.02 -7.99
C ARG A 212 1.60 -7.76 -9.45
N ASN A 213 0.75 -6.77 -9.71
CA ASN A 213 0.22 -6.53 -11.06
C ASN A 213 1.21 -5.82 -11.99
N PHE A 214 2.14 -5.03 -11.45
CA PHE A 214 3.02 -4.16 -12.24
C PHE A 214 4.51 -4.53 -12.16
N CYS A 215 4.95 -5.24 -11.13
CA CYS A 215 6.36 -5.60 -10.98
C CYS A 215 6.59 -7.05 -11.39
N SER A 216 7.70 -7.28 -12.09
CA SER A 216 8.17 -8.64 -12.39
C SER A 216 8.87 -9.28 -11.19
N ARG A 217 9.52 -8.45 -10.37
CA ARG A 217 10.31 -8.86 -9.20
C ARG A 217 10.06 -7.89 -8.06
N ALA A 218 10.26 -8.34 -6.82
CA ALA A 218 10.24 -7.47 -5.65
C ALA A 218 11.43 -7.70 -4.73
N VAL A 219 11.78 -6.65 -3.99
CA VAL A 219 12.79 -6.63 -2.93
C VAL A 219 12.10 -6.24 -1.63
N TRP A 220 12.15 -7.13 -0.65
CA TRP A 220 11.60 -6.90 0.68
C TRP A 220 12.68 -6.41 1.63
N ILE A 221 12.53 -5.17 2.12
CA ILE A 221 13.39 -4.58 3.13
C ILE A 221 12.59 -4.43 4.44
N GLU A 222 13.10 -4.98 5.54
CA GLU A 222 12.51 -4.83 6.87
C GLU A 222 13.58 -4.45 7.89
N LYS A 223 13.35 -3.37 8.64
CA LYS A 223 14.28 -2.84 9.66
C LYS A 223 15.71 -2.69 9.13
N GLY A 224 15.86 -2.13 7.93
CA GLY A 224 17.14 -1.86 7.29
C GLY A 224 17.83 -3.09 6.69
N ILE A 225 17.22 -4.26 6.70
CA ILE A 225 17.82 -5.51 6.18
C ILE A 225 17.00 -5.99 5.00
N LEU A 226 17.68 -6.43 3.93
CA LEU A 226 17.05 -7.17 2.84
C LEU A 226 16.64 -8.55 3.37
N ARG A 227 15.33 -8.77 3.52
CA ARG A 227 14.78 -10.04 3.98
C ARG A 227 14.79 -11.08 2.88
N GLU A 228 14.26 -10.68 1.73
CA GLU A 228 14.12 -11.56 0.58
C GLU A 228 13.95 -10.75 -0.71
N GLN A 229 14.29 -11.36 -1.84
CA GLN A 229 14.04 -10.81 -3.17
C GLN A 229 13.76 -11.94 -4.15
N GLY A 230 12.91 -11.71 -5.14
CA GLY A 230 12.44 -12.75 -6.05
C GLY A 230 11.18 -12.33 -6.81
N PRO A 231 10.51 -13.26 -7.51
CA PRO A 231 9.27 -12.97 -8.25
C PRO A 231 8.27 -12.19 -7.38
N ALA A 232 7.65 -11.16 -7.95
CA ALA A 232 6.82 -10.23 -7.19
C ALA A 232 5.68 -10.92 -6.42
N ASP A 233 5.02 -11.90 -7.04
CA ASP A 233 3.94 -12.68 -6.42
C ASP A 233 4.40 -13.43 -5.16
N GLU A 234 5.53 -14.14 -5.25
CA GLU A 234 6.06 -14.92 -4.13
C GLU A 234 6.47 -14.03 -2.96
N ILE A 235 7.17 -12.92 -3.24
CA ILE A 235 7.61 -12.00 -2.19
C ILE A 235 6.42 -11.29 -1.55
N CYS A 236 5.41 -10.91 -2.34
CA CYS A 236 4.19 -10.32 -1.82
C CYS A 236 3.41 -11.27 -0.92
N GLU A 237 3.33 -12.56 -1.24
CA GLU A 237 2.70 -13.57 -0.36
C GLU A 237 3.48 -13.75 0.95
N LYS A 238 4.81 -13.88 0.88
CA LYS A 238 5.65 -14.01 2.08
C LYS A 238 5.56 -12.77 2.97
N TYR A 239 5.52 -11.59 2.36
CA TYR A 239 5.32 -10.33 3.08
C TYR A 239 3.94 -10.23 3.73
N LYS A 240 2.87 -10.60 3.01
CA LYS A 240 1.50 -10.64 3.56
C LYS A 240 1.45 -11.52 4.81
N TYR A 241 1.97 -12.74 4.72
CA TYR A 241 2.05 -13.67 5.85
C TYR A 241 2.89 -13.13 7.01
N PHE A 242 3.98 -12.41 6.72
CA PHE A 242 4.79 -11.75 7.76
C PHE A 242 4.01 -10.65 8.49
N ILE A 243 3.24 -9.82 7.77
CA ILE A 243 2.42 -8.78 8.38
C ILE A 243 1.32 -9.39 9.23
N GLU A 244 0.60 -10.39 8.72
CA GLU A 244 -0.44 -11.12 9.46
C GLU A 244 0.14 -11.74 10.75
N GLN A 245 1.32 -12.35 10.69
CA GLN A 245 2.00 -12.85 11.88
C GLN A 245 2.44 -11.75 12.85
N LYS A 246 2.86 -10.58 12.34
CA LYS A 246 3.29 -9.45 13.16
C LYS A 246 2.09 -8.83 13.88
N GLU A 247 0.96 -8.74 13.22
CA GLU A 247 -0.32 -8.35 13.79
C GLU A 247 -0.79 -9.38 14.83
N ALA A 248 -0.79 -10.67 14.48
CA ALA A 248 -1.13 -11.75 15.42
C ALA A 248 -0.19 -11.80 16.65
N LYS A 249 1.12 -11.55 16.47
CA LYS A 249 2.09 -11.46 17.59
C LYS A 249 1.97 -10.17 18.38
N THR A 250 1.48 -9.09 17.77
CA THR A 250 1.19 -7.84 18.49
C THR A 250 -0.05 -8.05 19.35
N LEU A 251 -1.08 -8.72 18.80
CA LEU A 251 -2.27 -9.17 19.51
C LEU A 251 -1.96 -10.20 20.61
N ALA A 252 -1.01 -11.11 20.38
CA ALA A 252 -0.58 -12.12 21.35
C ALA A 252 0.43 -11.59 22.39
N LYS A 253 1.24 -10.57 22.06
CA LYS A 253 2.07 -9.86 23.05
C LYS A 253 1.26 -8.91 23.92
N SER A 254 0.13 -8.41 23.41
CA SER A 254 -0.86 -7.73 24.23
C SER A 254 -1.68 -8.68 25.11
N SER A 255 -1.56 -10.01 24.96
CA SER A 255 -2.18 -10.98 25.88
C SER A 255 -1.23 -11.54 26.96
N ASP A 256 0.07 -11.24 26.89
CA ASP A 256 1.08 -11.68 27.89
C ASP A 256 1.68 -10.51 28.72
N ILE A 257 1.22 -9.28 28.49
CA ILE A 257 1.40 -8.15 29.40
C ILE A 257 0.05 -7.94 30.06
N GLN A 258 0.01 -8.15 31.38
CA GLN A 258 -1.12 -7.90 32.29
C GLN A 258 -2.29 -7.15 31.64
N ASP A 259 -3.43 -7.85 31.57
CA ASP A 259 -4.74 -7.23 31.54
C ASP A 259 -4.77 -6.04 32.50
N SER A 260 -4.76 -4.82 31.96
CA SER A 260 -5.53 -3.68 32.45
C SER A 260 -5.16 -2.41 31.67
N GLU A 261 -6.18 -1.83 31.03
CA GLU A 261 -6.35 -0.41 30.66
C GLU A 261 -6.28 -0.02 29.16
N ASP A 262 -5.18 -0.16 28.41
CA ASP A 262 -5.09 0.53 27.10
C ASP A 262 -5.91 -0.05 25.93
N GLN A 263 -6.03 -1.37 25.76
CA GLN A 263 -6.90 -1.95 24.70
C GLN A 263 -8.39 -1.88 25.06
N PHE A 264 -8.69 -1.86 26.36
CA PHE A 264 -10.03 -1.54 26.83
C PHE A 264 -10.32 -0.06 26.56
N GLU A 265 -9.35 0.87 26.73
CA GLU A 265 -9.51 2.30 26.44
C GLU A 265 -9.80 2.59 24.96
N VAL A 266 -9.15 1.92 24.01
CA VAL A 266 -9.43 2.12 22.57
C VAL A 266 -10.82 1.56 22.19
N LYS A 267 -11.21 0.37 22.69
CA LYS A 267 -12.60 -0.12 22.55
C LYS A 267 -13.61 0.70 23.38
N LEU A 268 -13.16 1.39 24.43
CA LEU A 268 -13.96 2.33 25.23
C LEU A 268 -14.14 3.69 24.53
N ASN A 269 -13.34 4.04 23.54
CA ASN A 269 -13.50 5.31 22.81
C ASN A 269 -14.19 5.17 21.45
N ASN A 270 -14.38 3.94 20.94
CA ASN A 270 -15.11 3.74 19.69
C ASN A 270 -16.59 4.08 19.86
N LYS A 271 -17.08 4.97 18.98
CA LYS A 271 -18.47 5.40 18.91
C LYS A 271 -19.46 4.24 18.69
N ILE A 272 -19.03 3.27 17.88
CA ILE A 272 -19.72 2.02 17.58
C ILE A 272 -18.68 0.90 17.67
N PHE A 273 -19.03 -0.23 18.26
CA PHE A 273 -18.14 -1.38 18.38
C PHE A 273 -18.92 -2.68 18.27
N MET A 274 -18.27 -3.74 17.80
CA MET A 274 -18.87 -5.07 17.76
C MET A 274 -18.82 -5.73 19.13
N LYS A 275 -19.96 -6.28 19.57
CA LYS A 275 -20.05 -7.10 20.79
C LYS A 275 -19.74 -8.56 20.50
N SER A 276 -20.35 -9.12 19.46
CA SER A 276 -20.16 -10.52 19.09
C SER A 276 -20.66 -10.80 17.67
N ILE A 277 -20.19 -11.90 17.10
CA ILE A 277 -20.80 -12.56 15.94
C ILE A 277 -21.16 -13.99 16.33
N LYS A 278 -22.30 -14.49 15.84
CA LYS A 278 -22.71 -15.88 15.99
C LYS A 278 -23.07 -16.46 14.63
N LEU A 279 -22.69 -17.71 14.42
CA LEU A 279 -23.13 -18.51 13.29
C LEU A 279 -24.21 -19.48 13.75
N ASN A 280 -25.11 -19.84 12.86
CA ASN A 280 -26.06 -20.93 13.13
C ASN A 280 -25.36 -22.31 13.13
N LYS A 281 -24.26 -22.47 12.37
CA LYS A 281 -23.50 -23.72 12.24
C LYS A 281 -22.02 -23.43 11.92
N ASP A 282 -21.13 -24.19 12.57
CA ASP A 282 -19.68 -24.13 12.28
C ASP A 282 -19.27 -25.09 11.16
N ILE A 283 -20.08 -26.12 10.91
CA ILE A 283 -19.92 -27.07 9.80
C ILE A 283 -21.24 -27.14 9.04
N LEU A 284 -21.20 -26.87 7.74
CA LEU A 284 -22.38 -26.92 6.88
C LEU A 284 -22.10 -27.69 5.58
N MET A 285 -23.17 -28.22 5.00
CA MET A 285 -23.10 -28.82 3.67
C MET A 285 -23.34 -27.76 2.59
N THR A 286 -22.73 -27.93 1.41
CA THR A 286 -23.11 -27.13 0.23
C THR A 286 -24.62 -27.28 -0.03
N GLY A 287 -25.31 -26.15 -0.21
CA GLY A 287 -26.75 -26.05 -0.39
C GLY A 287 -27.56 -25.89 0.90
N GLU A 288 -26.93 -25.85 2.07
CA GLU A 288 -27.62 -25.48 3.33
C GLU A 288 -27.74 -23.97 3.50
N ASP A 289 -28.64 -23.55 4.39
CA ASP A 289 -28.77 -22.14 4.79
C ASP A 289 -27.71 -21.78 5.84
N LEU A 290 -27.02 -20.67 5.61
CA LEU A 290 -26.04 -20.08 6.53
C LEU A 290 -26.58 -18.75 7.06
N LEU A 291 -26.49 -18.55 8.37
CA LEU A 291 -26.96 -17.34 9.04
C LEU A 291 -25.86 -16.80 9.95
N PHE A 292 -25.55 -15.51 9.77
CA PHE A 292 -24.68 -14.74 10.65
C PHE A 292 -25.52 -13.76 11.47
N THR A 293 -25.31 -13.71 12.78
CA THR A 293 -25.91 -12.72 13.67
C THR A 293 -24.81 -11.87 14.27
N ILE A 294 -24.77 -10.59 13.92
CA ILE A 294 -23.81 -9.60 14.41
C ILE A 294 -24.51 -8.75 15.47
N SER A 295 -23.89 -8.59 16.64
CA SER A 295 -24.38 -7.71 17.69
C SER A 295 -23.43 -6.52 17.89
N LEU A 296 -24.01 -5.32 17.98
CA LEU A 296 -23.28 -4.06 18.12
C LEU A 296 -23.55 -3.36 19.46
N GLY A 297 -22.61 -2.52 19.85
CA GLY A 297 -22.72 -1.56 20.94
C GLY A 297 -22.52 -0.14 20.42
N PHE A 298 -23.26 0.82 21.00
CA PHE A 298 -23.25 2.23 20.63
C PHE A 298 -22.98 3.09 21.86
N ARG A 299 -22.23 4.17 21.67
CA ARG A 299 -22.00 5.20 22.68
C ARG A 299 -22.64 6.54 22.34
N GLU A 300 -22.91 6.80 21.07
CA GLU A 300 -23.65 7.96 20.61
C GLU A 300 -25.02 7.53 20.06
N LYS A 301 -26.01 8.42 20.17
CA LYS A 301 -27.39 8.13 19.79
C LYS A 301 -27.70 8.44 18.32
N GLU A 302 -26.88 9.26 17.67
CA GLU A 302 -27.08 9.69 16.28
C GLU A 302 -25.80 9.52 15.49
N LEU A 303 -25.73 8.44 14.70
CA LEU A 303 -24.60 8.10 13.86
C LEU A 303 -25.08 7.44 12.57
N LYS A 304 -24.46 7.82 11.46
CA LYS A 304 -24.55 7.08 10.20
C LYS A 304 -23.37 6.13 10.11
N TYR A 305 -23.61 4.90 9.67
CA TYR A 305 -22.57 3.87 9.64
C TYR A 305 -22.85 2.80 8.60
N GLY A 306 -21.80 2.05 8.25
CA GLY A 306 -21.87 0.85 7.44
C GLY A 306 -21.37 -0.38 8.19
N ILE A 307 -21.89 -1.55 7.82
CA ILE A 307 -21.38 -2.84 8.31
C ILE A 307 -20.92 -3.64 7.11
N GLY A 308 -19.68 -4.12 7.17
CA GLY A 308 -19.10 -5.07 6.23
C GLY A 308 -18.86 -6.42 6.89
N LEU A 309 -19.24 -7.52 6.25
CA LEU A 309 -18.81 -8.87 6.57
C LEU A 309 -17.99 -9.42 5.41
N ILE A 310 -16.75 -9.82 5.66
CA ILE A 310 -15.83 -10.36 4.67
C ILE A 310 -15.60 -11.84 4.97
N ILE A 311 -15.68 -12.69 3.96
CA ILE A 311 -15.35 -14.11 4.06
C ILE A 311 -14.09 -14.38 3.27
N TYR A 312 -13.11 -14.99 3.93
CA TYR A 312 -11.85 -15.44 3.36
C TYR A 312 -11.80 -16.96 3.29
N ASN A 313 -11.07 -17.52 2.32
CA ASN A 313 -10.72 -18.95 2.30
C ASN A 313 -9.47 -19.23 3.16
N GLU A 314 -9.06 -20.50 3.26
CA GLU A 314 -7.80 -20.90 3.95
C GLU A 314 -6.52 -20.27 3.39
N LYS A 315 -6.53 -19.79 2.15
CA LYS A 315 -5.40 -19.11 1.53
C LYS A 315 -5.40 -17.60 1.81
N GLY A 316 -6.41 -17.10 2.52
CA GLY A 316 -6.58 -15.68 2.80
C GLY A 316 -7.05 -14.85 1.59
N ASP A 317 -7.59 -15.50 0.55
CA ASP A 317 -8.26 -14.81 -0.55
C ASP A 317 -9.68 -14.42 -0.12
N ILE A 318 -10.15 -13.25 -0.54
CA ILE A 318 -11.54 -12.85 -0.34
C ILE A 318 -12.41 -13.72 -1.23
N VAL A 319 -13.30 -14.48 -0.60
CA VAL A 319 -14.31 -15.30 -1.27
C VAL A 319 -15.52 -14.45 -1.60
N THR A 320 -16.00 -13.68 -0.62
CA THR A 320 -17.11 -12.75 -0.81
C THR A 320 -17.10 -11.67 0.27
N LEU A 321 -17.80 -10.57 0.00
CA LEU A 321 -17.97 -9.43 0.88
C LEU A 321 -19.44 -9.02 0.84
N PHE A 322 -20.03 -8.86 2.02
CA PHE A 322 -21.35 -8.27 2.22
C PHE A 322 -21.16 -6.91 2.87
N ASN A 323 -21.84 -5.88 2.39
CA ASN A 323 -21.68 -4.56 2.97
C ASN A 323 -22.97 -3.75 2.79
N THR A 324 -23.49 -3.21 3.89
CA THR A 324 -24.76 -2.48 3.89
C THR A 324 -24.76 -1.29 2.93
N ILE A 325 -23.64 -0.56 2.83
CA ILE A 325 -23.51 0.58 1.90
C ILE A 325 -23.54 0.10 0.45
N ARG A 326 -22.86 -1.02 0.13
CA ARG A 326 -22.87 -1.61 -1.23
C ARG A 326 -24.21 -2.21 -1.62
N ASP A 327 -25.03 -2.55 -0.65
CA ASP A 327 -26.36 -3.11 -0.82
C ASP A 327 -27.46 -2.01 -0.71
N ASP A 328 -27.08 -0.73 -0.74
CA ASP A 328 -27.96 0.44 -0.65
C ASP A 328 -28.83 0.47 0.63
N ILE A 329 -28.30 -0.07 1.74
CA ILE A 329 -28.94 -0.08 3.06
C ILE A 329 -28.35 1.05 3.91
N GLU A 330 -29.12 2.13 4.09
CA GLU A 330 -28.74 3.24 4.95
C GLU A 330 -29.03 2.95 6.43
N LEU A 331 -28.00 3.01 7.26
CA LEU A 331 -28.13 2.89 8.72
C LEU A 331 -27.94 4.27 9.35
N ASN A 332 -29.07 4.92 9.67
CA ASN A 332 -29.11 6.29 10.18
C ASN A 332 -29.47 6.38 11.67
N GLN A 333 -29.62 5.23 12.34
CA GLN A 333 -29.92 5.12 13.77
C GLN A 333 -29.28 3.86 14.37
N PRO A 334 -29.08 3.79 15.70
CA PRO A 334 -28.47 2.64 16.35
C PRO A 334 -29.33 1.38 16.28
N TYR A 335 -28.85 0.34 15.59
CA TYR A 335 -29.46 -1.00 15.61
C TYR A 335 -28.54 -1.99 16.31
N SER A 336 -29.08 -2.71 17.29
CA SER A 336 -28.27 -3.55 18.19
C SER A 336 -27.86 -4.88 17.57
N MET A 337 -28.59 -5.35 16.55
CA MET A 337 -28.43 -6.68 15.99
C MET A 337 -28.73 -6.74 14.48
N PHE A 338 -27.92 -7.51 13.76
CA PHE A 338 -28.03 -7.71 12.32
C PHE A 338 -27.92 -9.17 11.96
N ASN A 339 -28.81 -9.64 11.10
CA ASN A 339 -28.79 -10.95 10.51
C ASN A 339 -28.39 -10.86 9.04
N ILE A 340 -27.46 -11.72 8.63
CA ILE A 340 -27.13 -11.95 7.22
C ILE A 340 -27.44 -13.40 6.91
N SER A 341 -28.41 -13.63 6.04
CA SER A 341 -28.77 -14.98 5.60
C SER A 341 -28.27 -15.25 4.18
N ILE A 342 -27.66 -16.42 4.00
CA ILE A 342 -27.26 -16.97 2.72
C ILE A 342 -28.07 -18.25 2.54
N LYS A 343 -29.07 -18.17 1.67
CA LYS A 343 -29.97 -19.29 1.37
C LYS A 343 -29.35 -20.21 0.34
N ASN A 344 -29.43 -21.52 0.57
CA ASN A 344 -28.91 -22.53 -0.34
C ASN A 344 -27.48 -22.20 -0.81
N ASN A 345 -26.53 -22.16 0.14
CA ASN A 345 -25.20 -21.65 -0.11
C ASN A 345 -24.45 -22.45 -1.20
N ASP A 346 -23.69 -21.77 -2.04
CA ASP A 346 -22.89 -22.39 -3.10
C ASP A 346 -21.40 -22.52 -2.73
N PHE A 347 -21.02 -22.31 -1.45
CA PHE A 347 -19.62 -22.38 -1.05
C PHE A 347 -19.01 -23.74 -1.39
N LEU A 348 -17.78 -23.70 -1.90
CA LEU A 348 -17.01 -24.90 -2.20
C LEU A 348 -16.50 -25.54 -0.91
N GLU A 349 -16.12 -26.81 -0.99
CA GLU A 349 -15.50 -27.52 0.12
C GLU A 349 -14.24 -26.78 0.60
N GLY A 350 -14.16 -26.54 1.90
CA GLY A 350 -13.04 -25.82 2.50
C GLY A 350 -13.40 -25.17 3.82
N LYS A 351 -12.40 -24.58 4.46
CA LYS A 351 -12.58 -23.74 5.64
C LYS A 351 -12.56 -22.28 5.25
N TYR A 352 -13.36 -21.50 5.97
CA TYR A 352 -13.59 -20.09 5.72
C TYR A 352 -13.46 -19.31 7.01
N PHE A 353 -13.01 -18.08 6.90
CA PHE A 353 -12.82 -17.17 8.02
C PHE A 353 -13.60 -15.88 7.80
N ILE A 354 -14.09 -15.29 8.87
CA ILE A 354 -15.00 -14.15 8.85
C ILE A 354 -14.33 -12.96 9.52
N SER A 355 -14.32 -11.83 8.83
CA SER A 355 -14.04 -10.52 9.41
C SER A 355 -15.30 -9.67 9.37
N VAL A 356 -15.51 -8.84 10.40
CA VAL A 356 -16.58 -7.83 10.36
C VAL A 356 -16.01 -6.46 10.67
N HIS A 357 -16.32 -5.51 9.79
CA HIS A 357 -15.83 -4.13 9.82
C HIS A 357 -17.02 -3.19 9.97
N ILE A 358 -16.87 -2.17 10.81
CA ILE A 358 -17.84 -1.10 11.01
C ILE A 358 -17.19 0.18 10.52
N SER A 359 -17.84 0.90 9.61
CA SER A 359 -17.32 2.13 9.02
C SER A 359 -18.30 3.28 9.13
N ASP A 360 -17.86 4.48 8.78
CA ASP A 360 -18.74 5.58 8.40
C ASP A 360 -19.58 5.22 7.15
N GLU A 361 -20.57 6.05 6.85
CA GLU A 361 -21.53 5.88 5.75
C GLU A 361 -20.91 5.94 4.36
N MET A 362 -19.69 6.47 4.25
CA MET A 362 -18.93 6.53 3.00
C MET A 362 -17.89 5.40 2.88
N ALA A 363 -17.79 4.51 3.87
CA ALA A 363 -16.75 3.49 3.98
C ALA A 363 -15.31 4.04 3.89
N MET A 364 -15.10 5.30 4.28
CA MET A 364 -13.81 6.00 4.28
C MET A 364 -13.08 5.84 5.61
N TYR A 365 -13.82 5.76 6.72
CA TYR A 365 -13.26 5.65 8.07
C TYR A 365 -13.81 4.42 8.78
N ALA A 366 -12.92 3.60 9.37
CA ALA A 366 -13.32 2.43 10.15
C ALA A 366 -13.55 2.82 11.62
N TYR A 367 -14.78 2.65 12.13
CA TYR A 367 -15.10 2.78 13.55
C TYR A 367 -14.58 1.58 14.36
N ASP A 368 -14.71 0.37 13.83
CA ASP A 368 -14.22 -0.84 14.47
C ASP A 368 -13.87 -1.90 13.42
N ARG A 369 -12.80 -2.64 13.65
CA ARG A 369 -12.31 -3.66 12.72
C ARG A 369 -11.95 -4.90 13.50
N ASN A 370 -12.69 -5.98 13.27
CA ASN A 370 -12.38 -7.24 13.90
C ASN A 370 -12.17 -8.30 12.80
N ASP A 371 -10.90 -8.64 12.59
CA ASP A 371 -10.47 -9.55 11.55
C ASP A 371 -10.41 -11.00 12.03
N TYR A 372 -10.83 -11.94 11.18
CA TYR A 372 -10.80 -13.39 11.44
C TYR A 372 -11.45 -13.82 12.77
N ILE A 373 -12.53 -13.13 13.16
CA ILE A 373 -13.23 -13.32 14.45
C ILE A 373 -13.98 -14.63 14.58
N SER A 374 -14.26 -15.28 13.46
CA SER A 374 -14.99 -16.55 13.44
C SER A 374 -14.65 -17.34 12.18
N GLU A 375 -14.94 -18.64 12.19
CA GLU A 375 -14.64 -19.56 11.11
C GLU A 375 -15.77 -20.57 10.93
N PHE A 376 -15.90 -21.10 9.71
CA PHE A 376 -16.78 -22.22 9.41
C PHE A 376 -16.17 -23.13 8.34
N ARG A 377 -16.67 -24.35 8.25
CA ARG A 377 -16.24 -25.33 7.25
C ARG A 377 -17.41 -25.79 6.41
N VAL A 378 -17.19 -25.85 5.10
CA VAL A 378 -18.16 -26.37 4.14
C VAL A 378 -17.72 -27.73 3.66
N ILE A 379 -18.65 -28.68 3.64
CA ILE A 379 -18.46 -30.03 3.11
C ILE A 379 -19.28 -30.15 1.82
N SER A 380 -18.63 -30.51 0.71
CA SER A 380 -19.34 -30.67 -0.56
C SER A 380 -20.21 -31.93 -0.55
N LYS A 381 -21.41 -31.80 -1.11
CA LYS A 381 -22.27 -32.96 -1.38
C LYS A 381 -21.64 -33.78 -2.51
N LYS A 382 -21.57 -35.10 -2.31
CA LYS A 382 -20.99 -36.03 -3.30
C LYS A 382 -22.11 -36.80 -4.01
N ASN A 383 -21.91 -37.08 -5.30
CA ASN A 383 -22.80 -37.95 -6.06
C ASN A 383 -22.59 -39.44 -5.70
N LEU A 384 -23.38 -40.34 -6.29
CA LEU A 384 -23.30 -41.78 -6.06
C LEU A 384 -21.93 -42.40 -6.42
N ARG A 385 -21.09 -41.69 -7.19
CA ARG A 385 -19.73 -42.10 -7.56
C ARG A 385 -18.66 -41.47 -6.66
N GLY A 386 -19.05 -40.73 -5.61
CA GLY A 386 -18.14 -40.07 -4.68
C GLY A 386 -17.51 -38.77 -5.19
N LEU A 387 -17.97 -38.24 -6.34
CA LEU A 387 -17.48 -36.97 -6.89
C LEU A 387 -18.26 -35.79 -6.30
N PRO A 388 -17.61 -34.65 -5.98
CA PRO A 388 -18.31 -33.44 -5.56
C PRO A 388 -19.26 -32.94 -6.67
N ILE A 389 -20.41 -32.42 -6.29
CA ILE A 389 -21.43 -31.96 -7.24
C ILE A 389 -21.18 -30.55 -7.80
N SER A 390 -20.18 -29.82 -7.29
CA SER A 390 -19.86 -28.44 -7.69
C SER A 390 -18.35 -28.17 -7.69
N GLU A 391 -17.89 -27.40 -8.69
CA GLU A 391 -16.53 -26.86 -8.84
C GLU A 391 -16.62 -25.47 -9.51
N GLY A 392 -15.69 -24.55 -9.23
CA GLY A 392 -15.58 -23.25 -9.93
C GLY A 392 -15.57 -22.00 -9.03
N TYR A 393 -15.90 -20.83 -9.60
CA TYR A 393 -15.98 -19.54 -8.90
C TYR A 393 -17.41 -18.98 -9.06
N PHE A 394 -18.12 -18.71 -7.96
CA PHE A 394 -19.49 -18.19 -7.99
C PHE A 394 -19.62 -16.91 -7.16
N ARG A 395 -20.72 -16.15 -7.38
CA ARG A 395 -21.11 -15.00 -6.54
C ARG A 395 -22.21 -15.43 -5.57
N CYS A 396 -22.00 -15.24 -4.27
CA CYS A 396 -22.95 -15.60 -3.23
C CYS A 396 -24.14 -14.64 -3.19
N LYS A 397 -25.37 -15.16 -3.12
CA LYS A 397 -26.59 -14.38 -2.89
C LYS A 397 -26.84 -14.26 -1.39
N HIS A 398 -27.16 -13.06 -0.91
CA HIS A 398 -27.39 -12.79 0.52
C HIS A 398 -28.59 -11.88 0.74
N GLN A 399 -29.12 -11.89 1.96
CA GLN A 399 -30.18 -11.00 2.43
C GLN A 399 -29.86 -10.50 3.84
N TRP A 400 -30.00 -9.20 4.05
CA TRP A 400 -29.89 -8.56 5.35
C TRP A 400 -31.25 -8.49 6.03
N GLU A 401 -31.26 -8.72 7.34
CA GLU A 401 -32.39 -8.49 8.22
C GLU A 401 -31.89 -7.71 9.44
N ILE A 402 -32.51 -6.57 9.72
CA ILE A 402 -32.16 -5.69 10.84
C ILE A 402 -33.09 -6.04 12.00
N LEU A 403 -32.52 -6.35 13.17
CA LEU A 403 -33.28 -6.71 14.36
C LEU A 403 -33.06 -5.64 15.44
N ASP A 404 -34.15 -5.15 16.03
CA ASP A 404 -34.12 -4.14 17.10
C ASP A 404 -33.70 -4.72 18.45
#